data_AF-A0A6A8AJT1-F1
#
_entry.id   AF-A0A6A8AJT1-F1
#
_cell.length_a   1.000
_cell.length_b   1.000
_cell.length_c   1.000
_cell.angle_alpha   90.00
_cell.angle_beta   90.00
_cell.angle_gamma   90.00
#
_symmetry.space_group_name_H-M   'P 1'
#
loop_
_entity.id
_entity.type
_entity.pdbx_description
1 polymer ?
#
loop_
_entity_poly.entity_id
_entity_poly.type
_entity_poly.pdbx_seq_one_letter_code
_entity_poly.pdbx_strand_id
1 'polypeptide(L)'
;MNEAKDASSALIAYGSYAPGGENHARLAFFAGEWRKGFVLGRRHMSDDDIGPGEDLIDAWVLEFPRPQADVNSPEYQAWARRLSDLWMGLDNVMGKKMARHSRPWWPEGVDISADAGAAKMASIYLPLHRFDELVNQADESQPVPPAEPEPELVSEPELATEEDFDLATLWRQTYTGEKENDHSHFIRLIKDTHPDQFDALFVDMPDGGRFLERLKRLFADHLPLKKSTQVLGEENSGFHVHPLARNARPMDVLVELARRDIAQRAGFLRARDKTSHAEALDNLTFVTGKPEHPEWEIAGDALDAFADEVRYSGPKRPSWHYGLKEACHGIDADYVLQDWLMLFLLQPDLPQPKPRPRGGLISRLGLRRESPSLDLEPAYSLWKAGGRYEIDGKKCCVYEVERREG
;
A
#
# COMPACT_ATOMS: atom_id res chain seq x y z
N MET A 1 5.16 9.10 -5.49
CA MET A 1 4.77 10.42 -6.01
C MET A 1 3.55 10.15 -6.86
N ASN A 2 2.38 10.07 -6.21
CA ASN A 2 1.09 9.74 -6.80
C ASN A 2 1.04 10.16 -8.28
N GLU A 3 1.08 9.17 -9.17
CA GLU A 3 0.50 9.36 -10.49
C GLU A 3 -0.88 9.94 -10.22
N ALA A 4 -1.11 11.15 -10.75
CA ALA A 4 -2.41 11.77 -10.68
C ALA A 4 -3.44 10.71 -11.07
N LYS A 5 -4.45 10.50 -10.22
CA LYS A 5 -5.55 9.52 -10.42
C LYS A 5 -6.21 9.60 -11.81
N ASP A 6 -5.91 10.63 -12.60
CA ASP A 6 -6.17 10.71 -14.02
C ASP A 6 -4.87 11.02 -14.78
N ALA A 7 -4.25 10.02 -15.41
CA ALA A 7 -3.16 10.21 -16.37
C ALA A 7 -3.63 10.88 -17.69
N SER A 8 -4.89 11.33 -17.74
CA SER A 8 -5.42 12.02 -18.91
C SER A 8 -4.72 13.37 -19.10
N SER A 9 -4.17 13.56 -20.29
CA SER A 9 -3.58 14.83 -20.72
C SER A 9 -4.60 15.74 -21.39
N ALA A 10 -5.89 15.61 -21.06
CA ALA A 10 -6.97 16.29 -21.74
C ALA A 10 -8.09 16.69 -20.77
N LEU A 11 -8.62 17.91 -20.93
CA LEU A 11 -9.75 18.44 -20.16
C LEU A 11 -10.93 18.74 -21.09
N ILE A 12 -12.07 18.09 -20.87
CA ILE A 12 -13.35 18.45 -21.51
C ILE A 12 -13.88 19.73 -20.86
N ALA A 13 -14.11 20.75 -21.67
CA ALA A 13 -14.82 21.97 -21.32
C ALA A 13 -16.11 22.08 -22.14
N TYR A 14 -17.20 22.44 -21.48
CA TYR A 14 -18.53 22.54 -22.08
C TYR A 14 -19.26 23.74 -21.49
N GLY A 15 -20.41 24.10 -22.06
CA GLY A 15 -21.22 25.22 -21.58
C GLY A 15 -20.45 26.53 -21.53
N SER A 16 -20.50 27.21 -20.38
CA SER A 16 -19.82 28.48 -20.13
C SER A 16 -18.29 28.36 -20.05
N TYR A 17 -17.74 27.14 -19.90
CA TYR A 17 -16.29 26.89 -19.87
C TYR A 17 -15.69 26.65 -21.26
N ALA A 18 -16.52 26.35 -22.26
CA ALA A 18 -16.08 26.20 -23.65
C ALA A 18 -15.62 27.55 -24.25
N PRO A 19 -14.75 27.56 -25.28
CA PRO A 19 -14.35 28.77 -25.99
C PRO A 19 -15.53 29.67 -26.36
N GLY A 20 -15.47 30.93 -25.92
CA GLY A 20 -16.54 31.93 -26.11
C GLY A 20 -17.57 32.01 -24.98
N GLY A 21 -17.53 31.09 -24.00
CA GLY A 21 -18.37 31.12 -22.80
C GLY A 21 -17.87 32.07 -21.71
N GLU A 22 -18.75 32.41 -20.77
CA GLU A 22 -18.48 33.40 -19.70
C GLU A 22 -17.34 32.96 -18.75
N ASN A 23 -17.22 31.67 -18.47
CA ASN A 23 -16.18 31.12 -17.59
C ASN A 23 -14.94 30.63 -18.35
N HIS A 24 -14.90 30.74 -19.68
CA HIS A 24 -13.79 30.27 -20.50
C HIS A 24 -12.44 30.84 -20.07
N ALA A 25 -12.41 32.11 -19.64
CA ALA A 25 -11.19 32.78 -19.19
C ALA A 25 -10.48 32.06 -18.03
N ARG A 26 -11.22 31.25 -17.24
CA ARG A 26 -10.65 30.43 -16.15
C ARG A 26 -9.78 29.28 -16.68
N LEU A 27 -10.05 28.81 -17.90
CA LEU A 27 -9.34 27.72 -18.55
C LEU A 27 -8.41 28.21 -19.67
N ALA A 28 -8.71 29.35 -20.28
CA ALA A 28 -7.97 29.89 -21.42
C ALA A 28 -6.50 30.25 -21.13
N PHE A 29 -6.14 30.43 -19.84
CA PHE A 29 -4.77 30.70 -19.43
C PHE A 29 -3.85 29.47 -19.55
N PHE A 30 -4.40 28.26 -19.55
CA PHE A 30 -3.59 27.04 -19.63
C PHE A 30 -3.04 26.83 -21.04
N ALA A 31 -1.76 26.48 -21.13
CA ALA A 31 -1.11 26.17 -22.39
C ALA A 31 -1.56 24.79 -22.90
N GLY A 32 -2.26 24.76 -24.03
CA GLY A 32 -2.71 23.54 -24.70
C GLY A 32 -3.44 23.82 -26.01
N GLU A 33 -3.87 22.75 -26.68
CA GLU A 33 -4.62 22.84 -27.93
C GLU A 33 -6.12 22.62 -27.68
N TRP A 34 -6.93 23.59 -28.10
CA TRP A 34 -8.38 23.48 -28.05
C TRP A 34 -8.91 22.77 -29.28
N ARG A 35 -9.67 21.69 -29.09
CA ARG A 35 -10.30 20.92 -30.17
C ARG A 35 -11.78 20.73 -29.90
N LYS A 36 -12.60 20.81 -30.94
CA LYS A 36 -14.03 20.61 -30.85
C LYS A 36 -14.39 19.13 -30.98
N GLY A 37 -15.45 18.72 -30.30
CA GLY A 37 -15.96 17.35 -30.38
C GLY A 37 -17.22 17.15 -29.55
N PHE A 38 -17.43 15.93 -29.08
CA PHE A 38 -18.65 15.50 -28.42
C PHE A 38 -18.37 14.68 -27.17
N VAL A 39 -19.26 14.79 -26.18
CA VAL A 39 -19.31 13.95 -24.98
C VAL A 39 -20.74 13.43 -24.81
N LEU A 40 -20.90 12.24 -24.25
CA LEU A 40 -22.21 11.71 -23.87
C LEU A 40 -22.62 12.24 -22.50
N GLY A 41 -23.84 12.74 -22.40
CA GLY A 41 -24.42 13.18 -21.14
C GLY A 41 -25.86 13.66 -21.32
N ARG A 42 -26.43 14.26 -20.28
CA ARG A 42 -27.73 14.95 -20.35
C ARG A 42 -27.56 16.38 -19.86
N ARG A 43 -27.96 17.36 -20.67
CA ARG A 43 -28.01 18.77 -20.24
C ARG A 43 -29.19 18.99 -19.30
N HIS A 44 -28.97 19.73 -18.22
CA HIS A 44 -29.99 20.06 -17.23
C HIS A 44 -30.35 21.55 -17.26
N MET A 45 -30.59 22.17 -16.09
CA MET A 45 -31.15 23.52 -16.00
C MET A 45 -30.14 24.63 -16.34
N SER A 46 -28.84 24.31 -16.33
CA SER A 46 -27.74 25.21 -16.72
C SER A 46 -26.92 24.56 -17.83
N ASP A 47 -26.33 25.38 -18.70
CA ASP A 47 -25.40 24.92 -19.74
C ASP A 47 -24.14 24.23 -19.16
N ASP A 48 -23.83 24.51 -17.88
CA ASP A 48 -22.72 23.90 -17.12
C ASP A 48 -23.15 22.68 -16.30
N ASP A 49 -24.42 22.27 -16.37
CA ASP A 49 -24.97 21.16 -15.60
C ASP A 49 -25.19 19.95 -16.54
N ILE A 50 -24.13 19.15 -16.73
CA ILE A 50 -24.20 17.87 -17.45
C ILE A 50 -24.27 16.72 -16.45
N GLY A 51 -25.34 15.93 -16.55
CA GLY A 51 -25.56 14.69 -15.81
C GLY A 51 -25.33 13.42 -16.64
N PRO A 52 -25.54 12.23 -16.06
CA PRO A 52 -25.51 10.97 -16.80
C PRO A 52 -26.58 10.96 -17.90
N GLY A 53 -26.21 10.52 -19.10
CA GLY A 53 -27.11 10.42 -20.23
C GLY A 53 -26.39 9.97 -21.50
N GLU A 54 -27.19 9.70 -22.53
CA GLU A 54 -26.73 9.23 -23.85
C GLU A 54 -26.85 10.32 -24.93
N ASP A 55 -27.23 11.54 -24.55
CA ASP A 55 -27.34 12.63 -25.53
C ASP A 55 -25.93 13.09 -25.91
N LEU A 56 -25.75 13.35 -27.20
CA LEU A 56 -24.50 13.92 -27.71
C LEU A 56 -24.48 15.41 -27.43
N ILE A 57 -23.50 15.83 -26.64
CA ILE A 57 -23.31 17.20 -26.22
C ILE A 57 -22.06 17.76 -26.90
N ASP A 58 -22.24 18.84 -27.66
CA ASP A 58 -21.13 19.65 -28.17
C ASP A 58 -20.24 20.09 -27.01
N ALA A 59 -18.96 19.76 -27.10
CA ALA A 59 -17.95 20.11 -26.12
C ALA A 59 -16.63 20.45 -26.81
N TRP A 60 -15.73 21.02 -26.03
CA TRP A 60 -14.35 21.24 -26.40
C TRP A 60 -13.45 20.42 -25.50
N VAL A 61 -12.30 20.02 -26.01
CA VAL A 61 -11.23 19.45 -25.21
C VAL A 61 -10.03 20.37 -25.28
N LEU A 62 -9.42 20.63 -24.13
CA LEU A 62 -8.10 21.23 -24.01
C LEU A 62 -7.08 20.09 -23.87
N GLU A 63 -6.33 19.82 -24.93
CA GLU A 63 -5.26 18.81 -24.93
C GLU A 63 -3.95 19.46 -24.46
N PHE A 64 -3.37 18.91 -23.39
CA PHE A 64 -2.06 19.29 -22.91
C PHE A 64 -0.98 18.58 -23.73
N PRO A 65 0.02 19.30 -24.28
CA PRO A 65 1.02 18.70 -25.16
C PRO A 65 1.82 17.64 -24.40
N ARG A 66 1.71 16.38 -24.83
CA ARG A 66 2.50 15.28 -24.29
C ARG A 66 3.82 15.19 -25.06
N PRO A 67 4.99 15.15 -24.40
CA PRO A 67 6.27 14.99 -25.08
C PRO A 67 6.32 13.62 -25.78
N GLN A 68 6.89 13.57 -26.98
CA GLN A 68 7.24 12.32 -27.68
C GLN A 68 8.55 11.75 -27.11
N ALA A 69 8.56 11.53 -25.81
CA ALA A 69 9.70 11.02 -25.07
C ALA A 69 9.30 9.72 -24.35
N ASP A 70 10.28 8.86 -24.10
CA ASP A 70 10.08 7.66 -23.31
C ASP A 70 9.49 8.03 -21.93
N VAL A 71 8.59 7.21 -21.40
CA VAL A 71 7.91 7.48 -20.12
C VAL A 71 8.88 7.57 -18.94
N ASN A 72 10.08 6.99 -19.07
CA ASN A 72 11.14 7.08 -18.06
C ASN A 72 12.11 8.23 -18.29
N SER A 73 11.92 9.01 -19.37
CA SER A 73 12.77 10.14 -19.66
C SER A 73 12.57 11.28 -18.63
N PRO A 74 13.63 12.03 -18.29
CA PRO A 74 13.50 13.21 -17.44
C PRO A 74 12.50 14.25 -18.00
N GLU A 75 12.36 14.31 -19.32
CA GLU A 75 11.41 15.17 -20.01
C GLU A 75 9.96 14.77 -19.72
N TYR A 76 9.63 13.48 -19.83
CA TYR A 76 8.30 12.96 -19.50
C TYR A 76 7.99 13.12 -18.01
N GLN A 77 8.95 12.82 -17.12
CA GLN A 77 8.74 12.97 -15.67
C GLN A 77 8.50 14.44 -15.29
N ALA A 78 9.25 15.38 -15.87
CA ALA A 78 9.03 16.80 -15.65
C ALA A 78 7.66 17.26 -16.17
N TRP A 79 7.20 16.71 -17.30
CA TRP A 79 5.87 16.96 -17.82
C TRP A 79 4.77 16.39 -16.90
N ALA A 80 4.89 15.14 -16.44
CA ALA A 80 3.91 14.49 -15.59
C ALA A 80 3.71 15.22 -14.26
N ARG A 81 4.79 15.71 -13.63
CA ARG A 81 4.71 16.54 -12.42
C ARG A 81 3.94 17.84 -12.66
N ARG A 82 4.26 18.55 -13.76
CA ARG A 82 3.54 19.78 -14.14
C ARG A 82 2.06 19.51 -14.41
N LEU A 83 1.73 18.38 -15.03
CA LEU A 83 0.36 17.98 -15.28
C LEU A 83 -0.37 17.68 -13.95
N SER A 84 0.27 16.99 -13.01
CA SER A 84 -0.28 16.76 -11.66
C SER A 84 -0.53 18.07 -10.90
N ASP A 85 0.44 18.99 -10.91
CA ASP A 85 0.30 20.30 -10.26
C ASP A 85 -0.85 21.10 -10.88
N LEU A 86 -1.01 21.03 -12.21
CA LEU A 86 -2.11 21.65 -12.94
C LEU A 86 -3.45 21.05 -12.51
N TRP A 87 -3.54 19.73 -12.40
CA TRP A 87 -4.75 19.03 -11.96
C TRP A 87 -5.16 19.42 -10.55
N MET A 88 -4.21 19.45 -9.60
CA MET A 88 -4.46 19.95 -8.25
C MET A 88 -4.91 21.42 -8.22
N GLY A 89 -4.34 22.24 -9.09
CA GLY A 89 -4.74 23.64 -9.25
C GLY A 89 -6.19 23.77 -9.74
N LEU A 90 -6.56 22.98 -10.76
CA LEU A 90 -7.92 22.96 -11.31
C LEU A 90 -8.95 22.48 -10.28
N ASP A 91 -8.64 21.45 -9.49
CA ASP A 91 -9.54 20.96 -8.43
C ASP A 91 -9.88 22.07 -7.43
N ASN A 92 -8.88 22.88 -7.08
CA ASN A 92 -9.07 24.04 -6.21
C ASN A 92 -9.91 25.15 -6.86
N VAL A 93 -9.71 25.42 -8.15
CA VAL A 93 -10.43 26.47 -8.91
C VAL A 93 -11.90 26.10 -9.14
N MET A 94 -12.18 24.83 -9.40
CA MET A 94 -13.54 24.33 -9.65
C MET A 94 -14.35 24.22 -8.36
N GLY A 95 -13.67 24.03 -7.23
CA GLY A 95 -14.25 24.12 -5.89
C GLY A 95 -15.06 22.89 -5.48
N LYS A 96 -15.44 22.84 -4.20
CA LYS A 96 -16.00 21.66 -3.51
C LYS A 96 -17.34 21.13 -4.03
N LYS A 97 -17.96 21.79 -5.02
CA LYS A 97 -19.26 21.38 -5.58
C LYS A 97 -19.11 20.62 -6.90
N MET A 98 -17.90 20.53 -7.42
CA MET A 98 -17.55 19.85 -8.66
C MET A 98 -16.53 18.75 -8.33
N ALA A 99 -16.62 17.62 -9.02
CA ALA A 99 -15.62 16.57 -8.98
C ALA A 99 -15.05 16.33 -10.37
N ARG A 100 -13.75 16.05 -10.43
CA ARG A 100 -13.12 15.58 -11.66
C ARG A 100 -13.48 14.12 -11.88
N HIS A 101 -13.84 13.78 -13.10
CA HIS A 101 -14.16 12.42 -13.53
C HIS A 101 -13.60 12.18 -14.93
N SER A 102 -13.34 10.93 -15.28
CA SER A 102 -12.92 10.54 -16.63
C SER A 102 -14.12 10.21 -17.52
N ARG A 103 -14.22 10.81 -18.72
CA ARG A 103 -15.29 10.54 -19.69
C ARG A 103 -14.74 10.29 -21.10
N PRO A 104 -15.39 9.41 -21.88
CA PRO A 104 -15.08 9.29 -23.29
C PRO A 104 -15.51 10.55 -24.04
N TRP A 105 -14.67 10.98 -24.97
CA TRP A 105 -14.90 12.11 -25.87
C TRP A 105 -14.53 11.72 -27.30
N TRP A 106 -15.26 12.28 -28.27
CA TRP A 106 -15.07 12.05 -29.69
C TRP A 106 -14.71 13.35 -30.41
N PRO A 107 -13.64 13.40 -31.22
CA PRO A 107 -13.34 14.54 -32.07
C PRO A 107 -14.47 14.84 -33.07
N GLU A 108 -14.61 16.11 -33.45
CA GLU A 108 -15.54 16.51 -34.52
C GLU A 108 -15.23 15.76 -35.84
N GLY A 109 -16.28 15.24 -36.49
CA GLY A 109 -16.18 14.49 -37.75
C GLY A 109 -16.01 12.97 -37.61
N VAL A 110 -15.98 12.42 -36.39
CA VAL A 110 -15.96 10.97 -36.13
C VAL A 110 -17.39 10.40 -36.10
N ASP A 111 -17.61 9.24 -36.72
CA ASP A 111 -18.88 8.50 -36.63
C ASP A 111 -18.96 7.74 -35.31
N ILE A 112 -19.89 8.15 -34.46
CA ILE A 112 -20.04 7.65 -33.09
C ILE A 112 -20.76 6.28 -33.06
N SER A 113 -21.43 5.89 -34.17
CA SER A 113 -22.23 4.67 -34.24
C SER A 113 -21.45 3.39 -34.58
N ALA A 114 -20.19 3.50 -35.01
CA ALA A 114 -19.47 2.39 -35.63
C ALA A 114 -18.23 1.89 -34.87
N ASP A 115 -17.60 2.69 -33.99
CA ASP A 115 -16.37 2.28 -33.30
C ASP A 115 -16.22 2.90 -31.91
N ALA A 116 -16.32 2.06 -30.87
CA ALA A 116 -15.88 2.42 -29.51
C ALA A 116 -14.37 2.78 -29.45
N GLY A 117 -13.60 2.39 -30.48
CA GLY A 117 -12.15 2.64 -30.57
C GLY A 117 -11.74 4.07 -30.95
N ALA A 118 -12.67 4.95 -31.35
CA ALA A 118 -12.37 6.34 -31.70
C ALA A 118 -12.54 7.32 -30.52
N ALA A 119 -13.11 6.86 -29.41
CA ALA A 119 -13.23 7.65 -28.19
C ALA A 119 -11.86 7.82 -27.53
N LYS A 120 -11.52 9.05 -27.13
CA LYS A 120 -10.40 9.27 -26.19
C LYS A 120 -10.95 9.56 -24.80
N MET A 121 -10.26 9.07 -23.77
CA MET A 121 -10.59 9.39 -22.38
C MET A 121 -10.02 10.76 -22.01
N ALA A 122 -10.90 11.65 -21.57
CA ALA A 122 -10.55 12.98 -21.12
C ALA A 122 -11.20 13.28 -19.75
N SER A 123 -10.51 14.07 -18.94
CA SER A 123 -11.04 14.52 -17.65
C SER A 123 -12.16 15.54 -17.86
N ILE A 124 -13.20 15.53 -17.03
CA ILE A 124 -14.30 16.49 -17.04
C ILE A 124 -14.64 16.86 -15.60
N TYR A 125 -15.10 18.10 -15.36
CA TYR A 125 -15.66 18.48 -14.08
C TYR A 125 -17.17 18.36 -14.10
N LEU A 126 -17.70 17.60 -13.15
CA LEU A 126 -19.12 17.30 -13.02
C LEU A 126 -19.66 17.80 -11.68
N PRO A 127 -20.90 18.31 -11.63
CA PRO A 127 -21.49 18.79 -10.40
C PRO A 127 -21.86 17.63 -9.47
N LEU A 128 -21.32 17.63 -8.24
CA LEU A 128 -21.47 16.54 -7.26
C LEU A 128 -22.92 16.19 -6.94
N HIS A 129 -23.82 17.18 -6.87
CA HIS A 129 -25.23 16.98 -6.56
C HIS A 129 -26.01 16.15 -7.61
N ARG A 130 -25.39 15.79 -8.73
CA ARG A 130 -25.97 14.95 -9.79
C ARG A 130 -25.43 13.54 -9.81
N PHE A 131 -24.35 13.27 -9.08
CA PHE A 131 -23.65 12.01 -9.11
C PHE A 131 -23.34 11.60 -7.68
N ASP A 132 -24.31 10.94 -7.03
CA ASP A 132 -24.18 10.46 -5.66
C ASP A 132 -22.96 9.52 -5.51
N GLU A 133 -22.62 8.78 -6.57
CA GLU A 133 -21.41 7.96 -6.67
C GLU A 133 -20.10 8.79 -6.58
N LEU A 134 -20.10 10.01 -7.10
CA LEU A 134 -18.96 10.93 -7.03
C LEU A 134 -18.89 11.69 -5.70
N VAL A 135 -20.02 11.80 -4.99
CA VAL A 135 -20.04 12.33 -3.62
C VAL A 135 -19.25 11.38 -2.72
N ASN A 136 -19.43 10.06 -2.88
CA ASN A 136 -18.69 9.05 -2.12
C ASN A 136 -17.20 9.03 -2.47
N GLN A 137 -16.83 9.20 -3.74
CA GLN A 137 -15.41 9.32 -4.15
C GLN A 137 -14.75 10.63 -3.70
N ALA A 138 -15.52 11.72 -3.55
CA ALA A 138 -15.02 12.97 -2.97
C ALA A 138 -14.83 12.87 -1.44
N ASP A 139 -15.69 12.10 -0.76
CA ASP A 139 -15.64 11.84 0.69
C ASP A 139 -14.65 10.74 1.11
N GLU A 140 -14.19 9.88 0.19
CA GLU A 140 -13.04 8.96 0.41
C GLU A 140 -11.70 9.69 0.67
N SER A 141 -11.70 11.03 0.60
CA SER A 141 -10.63 11.89 1.11
C SER A 141 -10.65 12.04 2.64
N GLN A 142 -11.66 11.50 3.34
CA GLN A 142 -11.78 11.51 4.79
C GLN A 142 -11.83 10.08 5.38
N PRO A 143 -11.30 9.85 6.60
CA PRO A 143 -11.09 8.51 7.11
C PRO A 143 -12.26 7.95 7.96
N VAL A 144 -12.81 6.79 7.53
CA VAL A 144 -13.27 5.57 8.31
C VAL A 144 -14.56 5.71 9.18
N PRO A 145 -15.53 4.75 9.32
CA PRO A 145 -15.44 3.28 9.62
C PRO A 145 -16.45 2.31 8.92
N PRO A 146 -16.36 0.97 9.12
CA PRO A 146 -16.98 -0.05 8.26
C PRO A 146 -18.27 -0.73 8.80
N ALA A 147 -18.92 -1.47 7.86
CA ALA A 147 -20.00 -2.49 7.95
C ALA A 147 -21.43 -1.97 7.65
N GLU A 148 -22.29 -2.62 6.84
CA GLU A 148 -22.62 -4.05 6.62
C GLU A 148 -23.14 -4.36 5.18
N PRO A 149 -23.31 -5.64 4.76
CA PRO A 149 -23.25 -6.07 3.35
C PRO A 149 -24.59 -6.21 2.59
N GLU A 150 -24.50 -5.91 1.28
CA GLU A 150 -25.18 -6.40 0.06
C GLU A 150 -26.71 -6.60 -0.06
N PRO A 151 -27.26 -6.50 -1.29
CA PRO A 151 -27.45 -7.73 -2.08
C PRO A 151 -27.01 -7.65 -3.55
N GLU A 152 -26.40 -8.75 -3.99
CA GLU A 152 -26.13 -9.28 -5.33
C GLU A 152 -27.06 -8.77 -6.46
N LEU A 153 -26.51 -8.59 -7.69
CA LEU A 153 -27.13 -9.12 -8.93
C LEU A 153 -26.33 -8.84 -10.24
N VAL A 154 -26.04 -9.95 -10.92
CA VAL A 154 -25.85 -10.20 -12.38
C VAL A 154 -24.52 -9.80 -13.05
N SER A 155 -23.73 -10.85 -13.31
CA SER A 155 -22.54 -10.90 -14.14
C SER A 155 -22.86 -10.77 -15.64
N GLU A 156 -22.16 -9.89 -16.34
CA GLU A 156 -21.96 -9.92 -17.80
C GLU A 156 -20.45 -9.78 -18.12
N PRO A 157 -19.99 -10.28 -19.27
CA PRO A 157 -18.67 -10.91 -19.39
C PRO A 157 -17.52 -9.90 -19.49
N GLU A 158 -16.50 -10.09 -18.65
CA GLU A 158 -15.26 -9.31 -18.65
C GLU A 158 -14.48 -9.52 -19.97
N LEU A 159 -14.37 -8.43 -20.73
CA LEU A 159 -13.30 -8.28 -21.72
C LEU A 159 -11.99 -8.02 -20.97
N ALA A 160 -11.19 -9.07 -20.88
CA ALA A 160 -9.83 -9.02 -20.36
C ALA A 160 -8.99 -7.95 -21.07
N THR A 161 -8.54 -6.94 -20.32
CA THR A 161 -7.28 -6.24 -20.59
C THR A 161 -6.47 -6.18 -19.31
N GLU A 162 -6.10 -7.35 -18.79
CA GLU A 162 -4.97 -7.48 -17.87
C GLU A 162 -3.69 -7.38 -18.70
N GLU A 163 -2.97 -6.26 -18.61
CA GLU A 163 -1.52 -6.34 -18.77
C GLU A 163 -1.00 -7.17 -17.60
N ASP A 164 -0.91 -8.49 -17.81
CA ASP A 164 -0.20 -9.42 -16.95
C ASP A 164 1.26 -8.98 -16.87
N PHE A 165 1.57 -8.09 -15.93
CA PHE A 165 2.95 -7.86 -15.53
C PHE A 165 3.49 -9.17 -14.97
N ASP A 166 4.42 -9.78 -15.70
CA ASP A 166 5.26 -10.85 -15.15
C ASP A 166 5.79 -10.40 -13.77
N LEU A 167 5.48 -11.15 -12.72
CA LEU A 167 5.85 -10.82 -11.34
C LEU A 167 7.36 -10.60 -11.20
N ALA A 168 8.18 -11.29 -12.00
CA ALA A 168 9.62 -11.06 -12.04
C ALA A 168 9.98 -9.67 -12.59
N THR A 169 9.23 -9.19 -13.58
CA THR A 169 9.36 -7.83 -14.12
C THR A 169 8.92 -6.80 -13.10
N LEU A 170 7.79 -7.04 -12.41
CA LEU A 170 7.29 -6.15 -11.35
C LEU A 170 8.29 -6.02 -10.19
N TRP A 171 8.80 -7.14 -9.67
CA TRP A 171 9.83 -7.13 -8.62
C TRP A 171 11.08 -6.37 -9.06
N ARG A 172 11.60 -6.65 -10.27
CA ARG A 172 12.79 -5.97 -10.77
C ARG A 172 12.56 -4.47 -10.80
N GLN A 173 11.46 -4.01 -11.39
CA GLN A 173 11.14 -2.60 -11.51
C GLN A 173 10.98 -1.90 -10.17
N THR A 174 10.39 -2.58 -9.18
CA THR A 174 10.23 -2.03 -7.82
C THR A 174 11.55 -2.02 -7.06
N TYR A 175 12.36 -3.08 -7.17
CA TYR A 175 13.67 -3.19 -6.54
C TYR A 175 14.71 -2.20 -7.10
N THR A 176 14.72 -2.00 -8.42
CA THR A 176 15.62 -1.04 -9.09
C THR A 176 15.13 0.40 -8.99
N GLY A 177 13.88 0.61 -8.55
CA GLY A 177 13.26 1.93 -8.46
C GLY A 177 12.84 2.52 -9.82
N GLU A 178 12.70 1.67 -10.84
CA GLU A 178 12.13 2.02 -12.15
C GLU A 178 10.62 2.31 -12.05
N LYS A 179 9.91 1.62 -11.16
CA LYS A 179 8.53 1.96 -10.75
C LYS A 179 8.55 2.68 -9.41
N GLU A 180 7.52 3.49 -9.17
CA GLU A 180 7.27 4.02 -7.83
C GLU A 180 7.16 2.87 -6.84
N ASN A 181 7.77 3.05 -5.66
CA ASN A 181 7.68 2.08 -4.59
C ASN A 181 6.28 2.16 -3.97
N ASP A 182 5.34 1.45 -4.59
CA ASP A 182 4.01 1.22 -4.05
C ASP A 182 3.97 -0.12 -3.31
N HIS A 183 3.55 -0.08 -2.05
CA HIS A 183 3.28 -1.25 -1.23
C HIS A 183 2.28 -2.22 -1.88
N SER A 184 1.33 -1.73 -2.68
CA SER A 184 0.36 -2.57 -3.41
C SER A 184 1.06 -3.56 -4.36
N HIS A 185 2.16 -3.15 -5.00
CA HIS A 185 2.96 -4.01 -5.87
C HIS A 185 3.64 -5.12 -5.07
N PHE A 186 4.18 -4.83 -3.89
CA PHE A 186 4.78 -5.85 -3.01
C PHE A 186 3.74 -6.81 -2.42
N ILE A 187 2.54 -6.30 -2.10
CA ILE A 187 1.42 -7.16 -1.70
C ILE A 187 1.08 -8.12 -2.84
N ARG A 188 0.96 -7.62 -4.08
CA ARG A 188 0.75 -8.44 -5.28
C ARG A 188 1.85 -9.49 -5.46
N LEU A 189 3.12 -9.10 -5.30
CA LEU A 189 4.26 -10.02 -5.37
C LEU A 189 4.22 -11.12 -4.31
N ILE A 190 3.78 -10.83 -3.09
CA ILE A 190 3.71 -11.84 -2.02
C ILE A 190 2.46 -12.72 -2.19
N LYS A 191 1.34 -12.13 -2.61
CA LYS A 191 0.03 -12.77 -2.75
C LYS A 191 -0.03 -13.72 -3.94
N ASP A 192 0.49 -13.28 -5.08
CA ASP A 192 0.32 -14.00 -6.36
C ASP A 192 1.47 -14.98 -6.65
N THR A 193 2.52 -14.96 -5.81
CA THR A 193 3.69 -15.84 -5.99
C THR A 193 3.54 -17.11 -5.16
N HIS A 194 3.67 -18.27 -5.82
CA HIS A 194 3.73 -19.55 -5.11
C HIS A 194 5.02 -19.65 -4.26
N PRO A 195 5.02 -20.27 -3.06
CA PRO A 195 6.22 -20.32 -2.22
C PRO A 195 7.49 -20.88 -2.88
N ASP A 196 7.33 -21.80 -3.83
CA ASP A 196 8.44 -22.37 -4.60
C ASP A 196 9.09 -21.38 -5.60
N GLN A 197 8.40 -20.27 -5.91
CA GLN A 197 8.88 -19.23 -6.82
C GLN A 197 9.57 -18.07 -6.07
N PHE A 198 9.45 -17.98 -4.74
CA PHE A 198 10.04 -16.90 -3.95
C PHE A 198 11.56 -16.78 -4.13
N ASP A 199 12.29 -17.91 -4.22
CA ASP A 199 13.75 -17.87 -4.40
C ASP A 199 14.15 -17.21 -5.72
N ALA A 200 13.39 -17.47 -6.79
CA ALA A 200 13.65 -16.90 -8.10
C ALA A 200 13.25 -15.42 -8.14
N LEU A 201 12.13 -15.08 -7.50
CA LEU A 201 11.60 -13.72 -7.48
C LEU A 201 12.51 -12.77 -6.68
N PHE A 202 12.94 -13.17 -5.48
CA PHE A 202 13.68 -12.30 -4.57
C PHE A 202 15.20 -12.53 -4.60
N VAL A 203 15.73 -13.16 -5.66
CA VAL A 203 17.14 -13.55 -5.77
C VAL A 203 18.13 -12.39 -5.58
N ASP A 204 17.76 -11.20 -6.05
CA ASP A 204 18.60 -10.00 -6.00
C ASP A 204 18.52 -9.25 -4.66
N MET A 205 17.69 -9.71 -3.70
CA MET A 205 17.50 -9.06 -2.41
C MET A 205 18.72 -9.27 -1.49
N PRO A 206 19.35 -8.18 -0.99
CA PRO A 206 20.45 -8.28 -0.04
C PRO A 206 20.02 -8.99 1.25
N ASP A 207 20.77 -10.02 1.66
CA ASP A 207 20.45 -10.86 2.83
C ASP A 207 19.04 -11.53 2.77
N GLY A 208 18.45 -11.64 1.57
CA GLY A 208 17.08 -12.12 1.36
C GLY A 208 16.83 -13.56 1.80
N GLY A 209 17.86 -14.40 1.95
CA GLY A 209 17.69 -15.80 2.36
C GLY A 209 16.93 -15.97 3.68
N ARG A 210 17.18 -15.11 4.68
CA ARG A 210 16.46 -15.15 5.98
C ARG A 210 15.01 -14.68 5.85
N PHE A 211 14.76 -13.69 5.00
CA PHE A 211 13.40 -13.24 4.68
C PHE A 211 12.60 -14.35 4.03
N LEU A 212 13.17 -14.99 3.00
CA LEU A 212 12.52 -16.05 2.24
C LEU A 212 12.25 -17.29 3.09
N GLU A 213 13.17 -17.66 3.99
CA GLU A 213 12.95 -18.75 4.96
C GLU A 213 11.72 -18.49 5.83
N ARG A 214 11.60 -17.27 6.37
CA ARG A 214 10.45 -16.87 7.20
C ARG A 214 9.16 -16.77 6.39
N LEU A 215 9.21 -16.20 5.19
CA LEU A 215 8.05 -16.08 4.32
C LEU A 215 7.51 -17.46 3.94
N LYS A 216 8.37 -18.39 3.49
CA LYS A 216 7.97 -19.77 3.19
C LYS A 216 7.39 -20.48 4.42
N ARG A 217 8.00 -20.28 5.58
CA ARG A 217 7.51 -20.83 6.85
C ARG A 217 6.13 -20.28 7.22
N LEU A 218 5.88 -18.99 7.03
CA LEU A 218 4.58 -18.36 7.24
C LEU A 218 3.51 -19.07 6.39
N PHE A 219 3.75 -19.23 5.09
CA PHE A 219 2.81 -19.95 4.23
C PHE A 219 2.63 -21.42 4.63
N ALA A 220 3.71 -22.14 4.96
CA ALA A 220 3.62 -23.53 5.42
C ALA A 220 2.81 -23.68 6.71
N ASP A 221 2.96 -22.73 7.64
CA ASP A 221 2.29 -22.74 8.93
C ASP A 221 0.79 -22.46 8.81
N HIS A 222 0.36 -21.77 7.73
CA HIS A 222 -0.97 -21.19 7.60
C HIS A 222 -1.76 -21.57 6.32
N LEU A 223 -1.17 -22.33 5.39
CA LEU A 223 -1.91 -22.92 4.27
C LEU A 223 -2.81 -24.07 4.77
N PRO A 224 -4.11 -24.12 4.45
CA PRO A 224 -5.00 -25.22 4.83
C PRO A 224 -4.48 -26.58 4.31
N LEU A 225 -4.67 -27.66 5.07
CA LEU A 225 -4.11 -28.98 4.72
C LEU A 225 -4.76 -29.65 3.49
N LYS A 226 -5.80 -29.04 2.90
CA LYS A 226 -6.48 -29.58 1.72
C LYS A 226 -5.97 -28.95 0.43
N LYS A 227 -5.22 -29.75 -0.33
CA LYS A 227 -4.98 -29.55 -1.76
C LYS A 227 -6.29 -29.38 -2.52
N SER A 228 -6.23 -28.55 -3.56
CA SER A 228 -7.11 -28.54 -4.74
C SER A 228 -8.51 -27.96 -4.54
N THR A 229 -8.57 -26.64 -4.63
CA THR A 229 -9.42 -26.03 -5.65
C THR A 229 -8.76 -24.75 -6.12
N GLN A 230 -8.20 -24.76 -7.33
CA GLN A 230 -8.25 -23.58 -8.18
C GLN A 230 -9.73 -23.24 -8.33
N VAL A 231 -10.25 -22.36 -7.47
CA VAL A 231 -11.45 -21.61 -7.83
C VAL A 231 -10.93 -20.47 -8.68
N LEU A 232 -10.87 -20.70 -10.00
CA LEU A 232 -10.97 -19.60 -10.94
C LEU A 232 -12.32 -18.94 -10.69
N GLY A 233 -12.34 -17.66 -10.31
CA GLY A 233 -13.53 -16.82 -10.42
C GLY A 233 -14.17 -16.31 -9.13
N GLU A 234 -13.54 -16.47 -7.96
CA GLU A 234 -13.90 -15.62 -6.81
C GLU A 234 -12.76 -14.62 -6.62
N GLU A 235 -13.10 -13.34 -6.62
CA GLU A 235 -12.20 -12.25 -6.26
C GLU A 235 -11.39 -12.66 -5.04
N ASN A 236 -10.07 -12.55 -5.12
CA ASN A 236 -9.15 -12.87 -4.03
C ASN A 236 -9.40 -11.94 -2.83
N SER A 237 -10.48 -12.18 -2.08
CA SER A 237 -10.82 -11.55 -0.82
C SER A 237 -9.81 -12.02 0.23
N GLY A 238 -8.74 -11.24 0.35
CA GLY A 238 -7.78 -11.28 1.45
C GLY A 238 -7.04 -12.61 1.62
N PHE A 239 -5.80 -12.68 1.13
CA PHE A 239 -4.76 -13.52 1.73
C PHE A 239 -4.39 -12.94 3.10
N HIS A 240 -5.36 -12.89 4.01
CA HIS A 240 -5.09 -12.63 5.40
C HIS A 240 -4.60 -13.95 6.00
N VAL A 241 -3.31 -13.99 6.32
CA VAL A 241 -2.73 -15.17 6.96
C VAL A 241 -3.21 -15.16 8.40
N HIS A 242 -4.08 -16.10 8.78
CA HIS A 242 -4.65 -16.13 10.12
C HIS A 242 -4.09 -17.27 10.97
N PRO A 243 -3.99 -17.08 12.30
CA PRO A 243 -3.77 -18.18 13.22
C PRO A 243 -4.79 -19.31 12.98
N LEU A 244 -4.28 -20.54 12.84
CA LEU A 244 -5.12 -21.70 12.56
C LEU A 244 -5.39 -22.51 13.82
N ALA A 245 -6.56 -23.12 13.91
CA ALA A 245 -6.97 -23.96 15.04
C ALA A 245 -5.95 -25.08 15.32
N ARG A 246 -5.36 -25.68 14.28
CA ARG A 246 -4.31 -26.72 14.39
C ARG A 246 -3.02 -26.26 15.08
N ASN A 247 -2.76 -24.95 15.08
CA ASN A 247 -1.58 -24.35 15.70
C ASN A 247 -1.82 -23.95 17.15
N ALA A 248 -3.04 -24.10 17.67
CA ALA A 248 -3.41 -23.73 19.03
C ALA A 248 -2.48 -24.36 20.07
N ARG A 249 -2.17 -23.58 21.10
CA ARG A 249 -1.36 -24.01 22.24
C ARG A 249 -2.10 -23.74 23.54
N PRO A 250 -1.84 -24.55 24.59
CA PRO A 250 -2.34 -24.27 25.94
C PRO A 250 -1.97 -22.86 26.43
N MET A 251 -2.83 -22.24 27.23
CA MET A 251 -2.65 -20.86 27.73
C MET A 251 -1.32 -20.65 28.49
N ASP A 252 -0.87 -21.63 29.26
CA ASP A 252 0.43 -21.58 29.96
C ASP A 252 1.62 -21.48 28.99
N VAL A 253 1.52 -22.13 27.83
CA VAL A 253 2.52 -22.01 26.76
C VAL A 253 2.48 -20.61 26.14
N LEU A 254 1.30 -20.03 25.92
CA LEU A 254 1.16 -18.67 25.42
C LEU A 254 1.77 -17.64 26.38
N VAL A 255 1.52 -17.79 27.69
CA VAL A 255 2.13 -16.93 28.72
C VAL A 255 3.65 -17.02 28.71
N GLU A 256 4.21 -18.22 28.56
CA GLU A 256 5.66 -18.40 28.49
C GLU A 256 6.26 -17.81 27.20
N LEU A 257 5.56 -17.91 26.07
CA LEU A 257 5.98 -17.26 24.83
C LEU A 257 5.97 -15.72 24.96
N ALA A 258 4.92 -15.16 25.55
CA ALA A 258 4.84 -13.72 25.84
C ALA A 258 5.98 -13.28 26.77
N ARG A 259 6.28 -14.06 27.81
CA ARG A 259 7.40 -13.79 28.72
C ARG A 259 8.74 -13.77 28.01
N ARG A 260 8.98 -14.73 27.12
CA ARG A 260 10.21 -14.78 26.32
C ARG A 260 10.31 -13.60 25.36
N ASP A 261 9.21 -13.22 24.71
CA ASP A 261 9.19 -12.04 23.83
C ASP A 261 9.51 -10.75 24.61
N ILE A 262 8.82 -10.51 25.73
CA ILE A 262 9.09 -9.35 26.61
C ILE A 262 10.56 -9.34 27.06
N ALA A 263 11.13 -10.49 27.44
CA ALA A 263 12.53 -10.58 27.83
C ALA A 263 13.50 -10.28 26.67
N GLN A 264 13.18 -10.70 25.44
CA GLN A 264 13.95 -10.38 24.24
C GLN A 264 13.94 -8.87 23.95
N ARG A 265 12.76 -8.25 24.03
CA ARG A 265 12.60 -6.79 23.85
C ARG A 265 13.33 -6.00 24.92
N ALA A 266 13.23 -6.40 26.19
CA ALA A 266 13.98 -5.79 27.30
C ALA A 266 15.50 -5.93 27.11
N GLY A 267 15.96 -7.13 26.73
CA GLY A 267 17.35 -7.41 26.36
C GLY A 267 17.89 -6.46 25.30
N PHE A 268 17.11 -6.29 24.23
CA PHE A 268 17.45 -5.42 23.11
C PHE A 268 17.51 -3.94 23.50
N LEU A 269 16.50 -3.44 24.24
CA LEU A 269 16.49 -2.07 24.73
C LEU A 269 17.67 -1.77 25.66
N ARG A 270 18.01 -2.72 26.54
CA ARG A 270 19.17 -2.61 27.43
C ARG A 270 20.48 -2.51 26.66
N ALA A 271 20.62 -3.28 25.57
CA ALA A 271 21.80 -3.22 24.71
C ALA A 271 21.94 -1.89 23.96
N ARG A 272 20.88 -1.07 23.92
CA ARG A 272 20.87 0.29 23.35
C ARG A 272 20.80 1.40 24.41
N ASP A 273 21.28 1.10 25.62
CA ASP A 273 21.33 2.04 26.74
C ASP A 273 19.95 2.60 27.17
N LYS A 274 18.85 1.94 26.80
CA LYS A 274 17.47 2.27 27.23
C LYS A 274 17.10 1.51 28.50
N THR A 275 17.93 1.64 29.55
CA THR A 275 17.83 0.82 30.77
C THR A 275 16.50 0.96 31.50
N SER A 276 15.93 2.16 31.61
CA SER A 276 14.63 2.37 32.27
C SER A 276 13.48 1.66 31.56
N HIS A 277 13.48 1.65 30.21
CA HIS A 277 12.49 0.92 29.43
C HIS A 277 12.67 -0.59 29.58
N ALA A 278 13.92 -1.08 29.58
CA ALA A 278 14.20 -2.49 29.81
C ALA A 278 13.73 -2.94 31.20
N GLU A 279 14.02 -2.17 32.25
CA GLU A 279 13.56 -2.45 33.62
C GLU A 279 12.03 -2.42 33.74
N ALA A 280 11.34 -1.52 33.04
CA ALA A 280 9.88 -1.49 33.03
C ALA A 280 9.29 -2.80 32.47
N LEU A 281 9.89 -3.34 31.41
CA LEU A 281 9.49 -4.62 30.82
C LEU A 281 9.84 -5.82 31.72
N ASP A 282 11.03 -5.83 32.34
CA ASP A 282 11.45 -6.92 33.24
C ASP A 282 10.53 -7.05 34.47
N ASN A 283 9.94 -5.94 34.92
CA ASN A 283 9.09 -5.88 36.11
C ASN A 283 7.62 -6.22 35.84
N LEU A 284 7.27 -6.60 34.61
CA LEU A 284 5.90 -6.97 34.26
C LEU A 284 5.46 -8.26 34.97
N THR A 285 4.24 -8.23 35.49
CA THR A 285 3.54 -9.42 36.01
C THR A 285 2.66 -10.01 34.92
N PHE A 286 2.71 -11.33 34.73
CA PHE A 286 1.96 -11.99 33.66
C PHE A 286 0.64 -12.51 34.19
N VAL A 287 -0.45 -12.13 33.54
CA VAL A 287 -1.82 -12.56 33.87
C VAL A 287 -2.53 -13.02 32.60
N THR A 288 -3.56 -13.85 32.76
CA THR A 288 -4.36 -14.34 31.64
C THR A 288 -5.68 -13.57 31.53
N GLY A 289 -6.14 -13.31 30.31
CA GLY A 289 -7.37 -12.60 30.01
C GLY A 289 -7.12 -11.24 29.37
N LYS A 290 -8.03 -10.81 28.49
CA LYS A 290 -7.96 -9.51 27.82
C LYS A 290 -8.36 -8.41 28.81
N PRO A 291 -7.59 -7.32 28.95
CA PRO A 291 -7.99 -6.19 29.78
C PRO A 291 -9.16 -5.44 29.14
N GLU A 292 -10.13 -4.98 29.94
CA GLU A 292 -11.26 -4.20 29.44
C GLU A 292 -10.85 -2.75 29.11
N HIS A 293 -10.00 -2.18 29.95
CA HIS A 293 -9.52 -0.80 29.86
C HIS A 293 -8.03 -0.77 30.19
N PRO A 294 -7.14 -1.12 29.23
CA PRO A 294 -5.71 -1.16 29.48
C PRO A 294 -5.20 0.23 29.85
N GLU A 295 -4.55 0.33 31.01
CA GLU A 295 -3.87 1.56 31.43
C GLU A 295 -2.52 1.66 30.73
N TRP A 296 -2.33 2.75 29.98
CA TRP A 296 -1.06 3.05 29.35
C TRP A 296 -0.07 3.60 30.38
N GLU A 297 1.07 2.93 30.55
CA GLU A 297 2.14 3.31 31.47
C GLU A 297 3.53 3.13 30.83
N ILE A 298 4.58 3.28 31.64
CA ILE A 298 6.01 3.18 31.27
C ILE A 298 6.33 1.89 30.49
N ALA A 299 5.66 0.77 30.77
CA ALA A 299 5.88 -0.48 30.03
C ALA A 299 5.29 -0.44 28.61
N GLY A 300 4.18 0.30 28.39
CA GLY A 300 3.67 0.58 27.06
C GLY A 300 4.64 1.46 26.27
N ASP A 301 5.13 2.54 26.88
CA ASP A 301 6.17 3.41 26.29
C ASP A 301 7.44 2.62 25.92
N ALA A 302 7.81 1.62 26.72
CA ALA A 302 8.94 0.75 26.43
C ALA A 302 8.73 -0.12 25.17
N LEU A 303 7.51 -0.60 24.92
CA LEU A 303 7.19 -1.34 23.70
C LEU A 303 7.21 -0.43 22.45
N ASP A 304 6.74 0.80 22.58
CA ASP A 304 6.84 1.80 21.50
C ASP A 304 8.29 2.18 21.23
N ALA A 305 9.08 2.43 22.28
CA ALA A 305 10.51 2.71 22.15
C ALA A 305 11.27 1.54 21.51
N PHE A 306 10.81 0.29 21.71
CA PHE A 306 11.33 -0.88 21.01
C PHE A 306 10.92 -0.88 19.54
N ALA A 307 9.65 -0.62 19.23
CA ALA A 307 9.15 -0.57 17.87
C ALA A 307 9.88 0.48 17.03
N ASP A 308 10.15 1.66 17.60
CA ASP A 308 10.92 2.72 16.94
C ASP A 308 12.34 2.27 16.59
N GLU A 309 12.98 1.54 17.51
CA GLU A 309 14.32 1.00 17.34
C GLU A 309 14.41 -0.13 16.30
N VAL A 310 13.35 -0.91 16.14
CA VAL A 310 13.32 -1.96 15.10
C VAL A 310 13.00 -1.33 13.73
N ARG A 311 12.06 -0.39 13.71
CA ARG A 311 11.44 0.10 12.46
C ARG A 311 12.14 1.29 11.86
N TYR A 312 12.67 2.20 12.67
CA TYR A 312 13.13 3.51 12.23
C TYR A 312 14.60 3.80 12.52
N SER A 313 15.24 3.10 13.47
CA SER A 313 16.67 3.29 13.71
C SER A 313 17.55 2.58 12.67
N GLY A 314 18.78 3.10 12.50
CA GLY A 314 19.77 2.63 11.53
C GLY A 314 20.03 3.60 10.37
N PRO A 315 20.92 3.22 9.42
CA PRO A 315 21.25 4.05 8.26
C PRO A 315 20.05 4.26 7.34
N LYS A 316 20.11 5.30 6.49
CA LYS A 316 19.09 5.57 5.48
C LYS A 316 18.88 4.32 4.61
N ARG A 317 17.66 3.78 4.65
CA ARG A 317 17.27 2.55 3.94
C ARG A 317 16.92 2.86 2.47
N PRO A 318 17.13 1.91 1.53
CA PRO A 318 16.61 2.04 0.17
C PRO A 318 15.09 2.21 0.18
N SER A 319 14.52 2.91 -0.80
CA SER A 319 13.07 3.19 -0.83
C SER A 319 12.20 1.94 -0.89
N TRP A 320 12.70 0.85 -1.50
CA TRP A 320 11.99 -0.43 -1.57
C TRP A 320 11.76 -1.08 -0.21
N HIS A 321 12.57 -0.77 0.82
CA HIS A 321 12.34 -1.27 2.18
C HIS A 321 10.98 -0.85 2.72
N TYR A 322 10.57 0.39 2.43
CA TYR A 322 9.31 0.91 2.92
C TYR A 322 8.14 0.14 2.30
N GLY A 323 8.14 -0.01 0.97
CA GLY A 323 7.10 -0.78 0.27
C GLY A 323 7.04 -2.25 0.71
N LEU A 324 8.19 -2.91 0.91
CA LEU A 324 8.23 -4.28 1.43
C LEU A 324 7.71 -4.38 2.87
N LYS A 325 8.01 -3.39 3.72
CA LYS A 325 7.57 -3.36 5.12
C LYS A 325 6.05 -3.21 5.20
N GLU A 326 5.50 -2.25 4.46
CA GLU A 326 4.05 -2.04 4.37
C GLU A 326 3.35 -3.28 3.80
N ALA A 327 3.95 -3.96 2.82
CA ALA A 327 3.40 -5.22 2.32
C ALA A 327 3.43 -6.35 3.34
N CYS A 328 4.52 -6.50 4.10
CA CYS A 328 4.58 -7.48 5.19
C CYS A 328 3.55 -7.21 6.28
N HIS A 329 3.26 -5.94 6.57
CA HIS A 329 2.14 -5.56 7.44
C HIS A 329 0.79 -5.92 6.81
N GLY A 330 0.61 -5.60 5.52
CA GLY A 330 -0.62 -5.86 4.75
C GLY A 330 -1.01 -7.35 4.62
N ILE A 331 -0.13 -8.29 4.98
CA ILE A 331 -0.45 -9.73 5.02
C ILE A 331 -1.52 -10.06 6.06
N ASP A 332 -1.54 -9.42 7.24
CA ASP A 332 -2.57 -9.66 8.28
C ASP A 332 -2.92 -8.39 9.07
N ALA A 333 -2.49 -7.21 8.59
CA ALA A 333 -2.50 -5.96 9.35
C ALA A 333 -1.87 -6.11 10.76
N ASP A 334 -0.81 -6.91 10.87
CA ASP A 334 -0.18 -7.24 12.15
C ASP A 334 1.30 -6.84 12.19
N TYR A 335 1.66 -6.03 13.18
CA TYR A 335 3.02 -5.54 13.36
C TYR A 335 4.01 -6.61 13.85
N VAL A 336 3.55 -7.66 14.54
CA VAL A 336 4.40 -8.79 14.96
C VAL A 336 4.94 -9.52 13.73
N LEU A 337 4.07 -9.78 12.75
CA LEU A 337 4.46 -10.40 11.49
C LEU A 337 5.42 -9.51 10.70
N GLN A 338 5.08 -8.22 10.57
CA GLN A 338 5.95 -7.25 9.90
C GLN A 338 7.35 -7.26 10.52
N ASP A 339 7.45 -7.13 11.84
CA ASP A 339 8.73 -7.04 12.53
C ASP A 339 9.51 -8.36 12.42
N TRP A 340 8.85 -9.53 12.55
CA TRP A 340 9.50 -10.84 12.39
C TRP A 340 10.00 -11.10 10.96
N LEU A 341 9.18 -10.82 9.94
CA LEU A 341 9.57 -10.95 8.53
C LEU A 341 10.73 -10.01 8.19
N MET A 342 10.65 -8.76 8.66
CA MET A 342 11.62 -7.71 8.33
C MET A 342 12.85 -7.67 9.24
N LEU A 343 12.95 -8.54 10.25
CA LEU A 343 14.08 -8.55 11.20
C LEU A 343 15.44 -8.78 10.53
N PHE A 344 15.50 -9.37 9.32
CA PHE A 344 16.76 -9.48 8.56
C PHE A 344 17.35 -8.13 8.16
N LEU A 345 16.52 -7.07 8.08
CA LEU A 345 16.92 -5.71 7.76
C LEU A 345 17.38 -4.91 8.97
N LEU A 346 17.20 -5.46 10.17
CA LEU A 346 17.77 -4.89 11.38
C LEU A 346 19.29 -5.09 11.34
N GLN A 347 20.00 -4.07 10.90
CA GLN A 347 21.45 -4.08 11.00
C GLN A 347 21.85 -3.81 12.46
N PRO A 348 22.74 -4.61 13.06
CA PRO A 348 23.37 -4.22 14.31
C PRO A 348 24.11 -2.91 14.08
N ASP A 349 24.15 -2.06 15.11
CA ASP A 349 24.98 -0.85 15.08
C ASP A 349 26.41 -1.26 14.74
N LEU A 350 26.84 -0.95 13.51
CA LEU A 350 28.23 -1.13 13.14
C LEU A 350 29.02 -0.21 14.07
N PRO A 351 30.02 -0.72 14.82
CA PRO A 351 30.94 0.19 15.50
C PRO A 351 31.48 1.12 14.42
N GLN A 352 31.44 2.44 14.68
CA GLN A 352 31.87 3.44 13.71
C GLN A 352 33.17 2.97 13.04
N PRO A 353 33.27 3.04 11.70
CA PRO A 353 34.47 2.57 11.03
C PRO A 353 35.65 3.34 11.60
N LYS A 354 36.49 2.67 12.40
CA LYS A 354 37.80 3.23 12.76
C LYS A 354 38.45 3.66 11.45
N PRO A 355 39.01 4.88 11.37
CA PRO A 355 39.61 5.37 10.13
C PRO A 355 40.60 4.32 9.63
N ARG A 356 40.35 3.80 8.42
CA ARG A 356 41.17 2.74 7.85
C ARG A 356 42.62 3.20 7.79
N PRO A 357 43.61 2.38 8.20
CA PRO A 357 44.98 2.61 7.78
C PRO A 357 45.02 2.55 6.26
N ARG A 358 45.66 3.55 5.63
CA ARG A 358 45.89 3.53 4.19
C ARG A 358 46.82 2.37 3.85
N GLY A 359 46.32 1.42 3.06
CA GLY A 359 47.13 0.41 2.38
C GLY A 359 46.88 -1.01 2.87
N GLY A 360 46.50 -1.89 1.95
CA GLY A 360 46.48 -3.33 2.20
C GLY A 360 45.42 -4.06 1.38
N LEU A 361 45.88 -4.85 0.41
CA LEU A 361 45.11 -5.61 -0.56
C LEU A 361 44.46 -6.87 0.07
N ILE A 362 43.67 -6.70 1.14
CA ILE A 362 42.87 -7.78 1.76
C ILE A 362 41.56 -7.18 2.29
N SER A 363 40.49 -7.23 1.52
CA SER A 363 39.13 -6.87 1.99
C SER A 363 38.08 -7.85 1.47
N ARG A 364 38.45 -9.15 1.43
CA ARG A 364 37.53 -10.29 1.23
C ARG A 364 37.44 -11.18 2.48
N LEU A 365 37.71 -10.62 3.66
CA LEU A 365 37.41 -11.29 4.92
C LEU A 365 36.01 -10.90 5.33
N GLY A 366 35.10 -11.87 5.18
CA GLY A 366 33.74 -11.80 5.69
C GLY A 366 33.78 -11.31 7.13
N LEU A 367 33.21 -10.13 7.34
CA LEU A 367 32.71 -9.72 8.63
C LEU A 367 31.71 -10.79 9.04
N ARG A 368 32.14 -11.75 9.87
CA ARG A 368 31.24 -12.47 10.76
C ARG A 368 30.55 -11.39 11.58
N ARG A 369 29.36 -11.00 11.11
CA ARG A 369 28.43 -10.15 11.82
C ARG A 369 28.03 -10.93 13.06
N GLU A 370 28.55 -10.56 14.22
CA GLU A 370 27.85 -10.86 15.47
C GLU A 370 26.48 -10.18 15.33
N SER A 371 25.44 -11.02 15.21
CA SER A 371 24.07 -10.57 15.01
C SER A 371 23.62 -9.82 16.26
N PRO A 372 22.77 -8.78 16.15
CA PRO A 372 22.10 -8.27 17.32
C PRO A 372 21.28 -9.42 17.92
N SER A 373 21.34 -9.59 19.24
CA SER A 373 20.79 -10.74 19.99
C SER A 373 19.26 -10.78 20.06
N LEU A 374 18.57 -10.13 19.11
CA LEU A 374 17.12 -10.03 19.07
C LEU A 374 16.55 -11.18 18.23
N ASP A 375 15.85 -12.09 18.89
CA ASP A 375 15.06 -13.15 18.26
C ASP A 375 13.56 -12.88 18.46
N LEU A 376 12.84 -12.68 17.36
CA LEU A 376 11.38 -12.48 17.36
C LEU A 376 10.59 -13.78 17.18
N GLU A 377 11.25 -14.94 17.25
CA GLU A 377 10.59 -16.24 17.20
C GLU A 377 9.54 -16.46 18.30
N PRO A 378 9.75 -16.02 19.56
CA PRO A 378 8.69 -16.11 20.58
C PRO A 378 7.44 -15.31 20.20
N ALA A 379 7.59 -14.12 19.62
CA ALA A 379 6.49 -13.28 19.18
C ALA A 379 5.71 -13.94 18.03
N TYR A 380 6.42 -14.44 17.01
CA TYR A 380 5.80 -15.18 15.91
C TYR A 380 5.11 -16.46 16.39
N SER A 381 5.75 -17.24 17.27
CA SER A 381 5.16 -18.46 17.83
C SER A 381 3.90 -18.18 18.66
N LEU A 382 3.87 -17.07 19.41
CA LEU A 382 2.69 -16.61 20.13
C LEU A 382 1.56 -16.27 19.16
N TRP A 383 1.85 -15.43 18.16
CA TRP A 383 0.89 -15.02 17.14
C TRP A 383 0.34 -16.23 16.35
N LYS A 384 1.23 -17.12 15.88
CA LYS A 384 0.88 -18.35 15.14
C LYS A 384 -0.10 -19.23 15.91
N ALA A 385 0.08 -19.32 17.23
CA ALA A 385 -0.78 -20.10 18.11
C ALA A 385 -2.12 -19.40 18.43
N GLY A 386 -2.37 -18.21 17.90
CA GLY A 386 -3.55 -17.39 18.19
C GLY A 386 -3.48 -16.76 19.58
N GLY A 387 -2.29 -16.53 20.13
CA GLY A 387 -2.08 -15.76 21.34
C GLY A 387 -1.75 -14.31 21.04
N ARG A 388 -2.13 -13.41 21.94
CA ARG A 388 -1.73 -11.99 21.96
C ARG A 388 -1.48 -11.55 23.40
N TYR A 389 -0.83 -10.40 23.55
CA TYR A 389 -0.74 -9.74 24.86
C TYR A 389 -0.97 -8.24 24.73
N GLU A 390 -1.47 -7.64 25.80
CA GLU A 390 -1.60 -6.19 26.00
C GLU A 390 -0.98 -5.79 27.34
N ILE A 391 -0.48 -4.56 27.43
CA ILE A 391 0.03 -4.01 28.68
C ILE A 391 -1.08 -3.25 29.38
N ASP A 392 -1.28 -3.55 30.66
CA ASP A 392 -2.22 -2.89 31.55
C ASP A 392 -1.48 -2.49 32.84
N GLY A 393 -0.97 -1.27 32.86
CA GLY A 393 -0.05 -0.78 33.88
C GLY A 393 1.20 -1.68 34.01
N LYS A 394 1.29 -2.40 35.13
CA LYS A 394 2.39 -3.34 35.44
C LYS A 394 2.09 -4.80 35.07
N LYS A 395 0.99 -5.04 34.35
CA LYS A 395 0.58 -6.38 33.93
C LYS A 395 0.78 -6.55 32.43
N CYS A 396 1.29 -7.72 32.05
CA CYS A 396 1.23 -8.24 30.70
C CYS A 396 0.07 -9.24 30.64
N CYS A 397 -1.04 -8.81 30.02
CA CYS A 397 -2.29 -9.53 29.94
C CYS A 397 -2.30 -10.38 28.67
N VAL A 398 -2.15 -11.70 28.82
CA VAL A 398 -2.05 -12.65 27.70
C VAL A 398 -3.41 -13.29 27.45
N TYR A 399 -3.84 -13.33 26.19
CA TYR A 399 -5.16 -13.83 25.81
C TYR A 399 -5.14 -14.50 24.43
N GLU A 400 -6.19 -15.25 24.12
CA GLU A 400 -6.38 -15.89 22.82
C GLU A 400 -7.24 -15.01 21.89
N VAL A 401 -6.94 -15.05 20.60
CA VAL A 401 -7.76 -14.46 19.54
C VAL A 401 -8.44 -15.53 18.69
N GLU A 402 -9.39 -15.10 17.86
CA GLU A 402 -10.07 -15.97 16.92
C GLU A 402 -9.07 -16.67 15.99
N ARG A 403 -9.34 -17.97 15.75
CA ARG A 403 -8.54 -18.82 14.87
C ARG A 403 -9.44 -19.34 13.76
N ARG A 404 -8.90 -19.45 12.56
CA ARG A 404 -9.62 -20.10 11.44
C ARG A 404 -9.45 -21.61 11.47
N GLU A 405 -10.46 -22.33 10.98
CA GLU A 405 -10.31 -23.75 10.68
C GLU A 405 -9.36 -23.92 9.48
N GLY A 406 -8.48 -24.93 9.53
CA GLY A 406 -7.49 -25.16 8.46
C GLY A 406 -6.68 -26.43 8.60
#